data_AF-A0A8J2XBV8-F1
#
_entry.id   AF-A0A8J2XBV8-F1
#
_cell.length_a   1.000
_cell.length_b   1.000
_cell.length_c   1.000
_cell.angle_alpha   90.00
_cell.angle_beta   90.00
_cell.angle_gamma   90.00
#
_symmetry.space_group_name_H-M   'P 1'
#
loop_
_entity.id
_entity.type
_entity.pdbx_description
1 polymer ?
#
loop_
_entity_poly.entity_id
_entity_poly.type
_entity_poly.pdbx_seq_one_letter_code
_entity_poly.pdbx_strand_id
1 'polypeptide(L)'
;MLGNLFNRKKSNNFIGTDEREKITIGQLALAVCFILLSFSSCTTALNNRALSSRQVTNVQLLDGTNLQVQREDPLFRSDETLTKFTKEWYSLMFSWDGKIPGTSNLDKGVKTNNKKQVPATAWLASLMMTPKFAQGYLDKLTEFIPEGVFQEELPVVQLFAIFHHQKKLEMESGKSMPLPIKLG
;
A
#
# COMPACT_ATOMS: atom_id res chain seq x y z
N MET A 1 -80.23 -41.51 -45.57
CA MET A 1 -79.75 -42.15 -44.33
C MET A 1 -78.98 -41.10 -43.55
N LEU A 2 -79.68 -40.39 -42.66
CA LEU A 2 -79.22 -39.19 -41.97
C LEU A 2 -79.40 -39.42 -40.46
N GLY A 3 -78.39 -39.01 -39.69
CA GLY A 3 -78.55 -38.57 -38.31
C GLY A 3 -78.50 -39.64 -37.23
N ASN A 4 -77.33 -39.82 -36.61
CA ASN A 4 -77.14 -39.80 -35.14
C ASN A 4 -75.81 -40.44 -34.74
N LEU A 5 -74.74 -39.66 -34.81
CA LEU A 5 -73.50 -39.95 -34.08
C LEU A 5 -72.89 -38.60 -33.73
N PHE A 6 -73.39 -37.92 -32.68
CA PHE A 6 -72.61 -36.97 -31.85
C PHE A 6 -73.55 -36.40 -30.77
N ASN A 7 -73.96 -37.24 -29.82
CA ASN A 7 -74.50 -36.75 -28.55
C ASN A 7 -73.35 -36.69 -27.53
N ARG A 8 -72.49 -35.67 -27.64
CA ARG A 8 -71.52 -35.34 -26.59
C ARG A 8 -72.26 -34.55 -25.51
N LYS A 9 -72.64 -35.25 -24.44
CA LYS A 9 -73.08 -34.67 -23.17
C LYS A 9 -72.04 -33.64 -22.71
N LYS A 10 -72.43 -32.36 -22.73
CA LYS A 10 -71.63 -31.23 -22.27
C LYS A 10 -71.31 -31.47 -20.78
N SER A 11 -70.04 -31.73 -20.48
CA SER A 11 -69.55 -31.88 -19.11
C SER A 11 -69.78 -30.58 -18.37
N ASN A 12 -70.72 -30.58 -17.43
CA ASN A 12 -71.00 -29.45 -16.57
C ASN A 12 -69.75 -29.18 -15.71
N ASN A 13 -69.37 -27.90 -15.63
CA ASN A 13 -68.23 -27.40 -14.89
C ASN A 13 -68.11 -28.07 -13.50
N PHE A 14 -67.16 -28.99 -13.37
CA PHE A 14 -67.00 -29.89 -12.21
C PHE A 14 -66.53 -29.20 -10.92
N ILE A 15 -66.40 -27.87 -10.92
CA ILE A 15 -65.98 -27.10 -9.75
C ILE A 15 -66.86 -25.86 -9.75
N GLY A 16 -67.69 -25.73 -8.70
CA GLY A 16 -68.53 -24.56 -8.47
C GLY A 16 -67.67 -23.30 -8.45
N THR A 17 -68.22 -22.17 -8.91
CA THR A 17 -67.50 -20.90 -9.01
C THR A 17 -66.90 -20.44 -7.68
N ASP A 18 -67.58 -20.73 -6.56
CA ASP A 18 -67.13 -20.46 -5.20
C ASP A 18 -65.83 -21.22 -4.81
N GLU A 19 -65.69 -22.47 -5.23
CA GLU A 19 -64.49 -23.28 -4.97
C GLU A 19 -63.29 -22.84 -5.82
N ARG A 20 -63.55 -22.31 -7.03
CA ARG A 20 -62.50 -21.77 -7.90
C ARG A 20 -61.89 -20.49 -7.33
N GLU A 21 -62.72 -19.63 -6.75
CA GLU A 21 -62.30 -18.38 -6.11
C GLU A 21 -61.42 -18.64 -4.88
N LYS A 22 -61.76 -19.64 -4.05
CA LYS A 22 -60.93 -20.04 -2.90
C LYS A 22 -59.55 -20.56 -3.35
N ILE A 23 -59.51 -21.35 -4.42
CA ILE A 23 -58.26 -21.90 -4.96
C ILE A 23 -57.37 -20.79 -5.54
N THR A 24 -57.93 -19.83 -6.28
CA THR A 24 -57.13 -18.72 -6.85
C THR A 24 -56.62 -17.77 -5.77
N ILE A 25 -57.39 -17.51 -4.71
CA ILE A 25 -56.92 -16.71 -3.57
C ILE A 25 -55.77 -17.42 -2.84
N GLY A 26 -55.87 -18.74 -2.64
CA GLY A 26 -54.79 -19.55 -2.05
C GLY A 26 -53.51 -19.53 -2.88
N GLN A 27 -53.63 -19.62 -4.21
CA GLN A 27 -52.49 -19.52 -5.13
C GLN A 27 -51.87 -18.12 -5.11
N LEU A 28 -52.68 -17.06 -5.04
CA LEU A 28 -52.20 -15.69 -4.92
C LEU A 28 -51.42 -15.49 -3.61
N ALA A 29 -51.96 -15.94 -2.48
CA ALA A 29 -51.29 -15.83 -1.18
C ALA A 29 -49.95 -16.58 -1.16
N LEU A 30 -49.91 -17.78 -1.74
CA LEU A 30 -48.68 -18.56 -1.86
C LEU A 30 -47.63 -17.86 -2.74
N ALA A 31 -48.04 -17.30 -3.88
CA ALA A 31 -47.15 -16.55 -4.76
C ALA A 31 -46.56 -15.31 -4.08
N VAL A 32 -47.38 -14.56 -3.33
CA VAL A 32 -46.92 -13.39 -2.55
C VAL A 32 -45.89 -13.81 -1.48
N CYS A 33 -46.13 -14.90 -0.74
CA CYS A 33 -45.16 -15.42 0.21
C CYS A 33 -43.83 -15.78 -0.44
N PHE A 34 -43.84 -16.43 -1.62
CA PHE A 34 -42.60 -16.76 -2.33
C PHE A 34 -41.83 -15.52 -2.80
N ILE A 35 -42.54 -14.46 -3.22
CA ILE A 35 -41.90 -13.20 -3.62
C ILE A 35 -41.21 -12.56 -2.42
N LEU A 36 -41.87 -12.51 -1.26
CA LEU A 36 -41.29 -11.94 -0.03
C LEU A 36 -40.06 -12.73 0.45
N LEU A 37 -40.14 -14.07 0.43
CA LEU A 37 -39.00 -14.94 0.76
C LEU A 37 -37.83 -14.73 -0.21
N SER A 38 -38.10 -14.65 -1.51
CA SER A 38 -37.07 -14.40 -2.53
C SER A 38 -36.39 -13.04 -2.33
N PHE A 39 -37.15 -12.02 -1.96
CA PHE A 39 -36.61 -10.68 -1.69
C PHE A 39 -35.70 -10.68 -0.46
N SER A 40 -36.12 -11.34 0.62
CA SER A 40 -35.31 -11.50 1.84
C SER A 40 -34.01 -12.26 1.56
N SER A 41 -34.08 -13.38 0.82
CA SER A 41 -32.90 -14.13 0.40
C SER A 41 -31.95 -13.30 -0.47
N CYS A 42 -32.48 -12.47 -1.38
CA CYS A 42 -31.69 -11.55 -2.19
C CYS A 42 -30.94 -10.52 -1.33
N THR A 43 -31.62 -9.89 -0.36
CA THR A 43 -30.96 -8.92 0.55
C THR A 43 -29.85 -9.56 1.37
N THR A 44 -30.03 -10.79 1.83
CA THR A 44 -29.02 -11.54 2.57
C THR A 44 -27.83 -11.90 1.68
N ALA A 45 -28.09 -12.30 0.43
CA ALA A 45 -27.04 -12.60 -0.55
C ALA A 45 -26.19 -11.36 -0.89
N LEU A 46 -26.81 -10.19 -1.03
CA LEU A 46 -26.09 -8.93 -1.26
C LEU A 46 -25.24 -8.54 -0.04
N ASN A 47 -25.77 -8.66 1.17
CA ASN A 47 -25.02 -8.39 2.40
C ASN A 47 -23.86 -9.37 2.59
N ASN A 48 -24.07 -10.66 2.33
CA ASN A 48 -23.01 -11.67 2.39
C ASN A 48 -21.92 -11.41 1.34
N ARG A 49 -22.27 -10.94 0.14
CA ARG A 49 -21.29 -10.54 -0.87
C ARG A 49 -20.45 -9.35 -0.41
N ALA A 50 -21.07 -8.36 0.24
CA ALA A 50 -20.35 -7.23 0.83
C ALA A 50 -19.39 -7.67 1.94
N LEU A 51 -19.81 -8.60 2.81
CA LEU A 51 -18.95 -9.16 3.86
C LEU A 51 -17.82 -10.03 3.29
N SER A 52 -18.09 -10.85 2.27
CA SER A 52 -17.08 -11.70 1.63
C SER A 52 -16.00 -10.90 0.88
N SER A 53 -16.35 -9.71 0.36
CA SER A 53 -15.36 -8.80 -0.23
C SER A 53 -14.39 -8.19 0.78
N ARG A 54 -14.74 -8.21 2.08
CA ARG A 54 -13.84 -7.84 3.18
C ARG A 54 -12.94 -9.03 3.50
N GLN A 55 -11.89 -9.21 2.71
CA GLN A 55 -10.78 -10.10 3.09
C GLN A 55 -10.10 -9.52 4.34
N VAL A 56 -10.46 -10.06 5.50
CA VAL A 56 -9.74 -9.85 6.76
C VAL A 56 -8.54 -10.79 6.78
N THR A 57 -7.33 -10.24 6.74
CA THR A 57 -6.10 -11.01 6.92
C THR A 57 -5.77 -11.02 8.41
N ASN A 58 -5.98 -12.16 9.06
CA ASN A 58 -5.53 -12.36 10.43
C ASN A 58 -4.08 -12.84 10.39
N VAL A 59 -3.19 -12.16 11.11
CA VAL A 59 -1.82 -12.65 11.36
C VAL A 59 -1.71 -13.03 12.83
N GLN A 60 -1.24 -14.25 13.06
CA GLN A 60 -0.92 -14.75 14.39
C GLN A 60 0.57 -14.52 14.65
N LEU A 61 0.89 -13.90 15.78
CA LEU A 61 2.27 -13.70 16.19
C LEU A 61 2.83 -14.95 16.87
N LEU A 62 4.17 -15.02 16.96
CA LEU A 62 4.89 -16.16 17.55
C LEU A 62 4.54 -16.41 19.02
N ASP A 63 3.98 -15.42 19.71
CA ASP A 63 3.51 -15.50 21.09
C ASP A 63 2.05 -16.03 21.21
N GLY A 64 1.41 -16.35 20.09
CA GLY A 64 0.04 -16.82 20.02
C GLY A 64 -1.02 -15.72 20.05
N THR A 65 -0.62 -14.44 20.13
CA THR A 65 -1.57 -13.32 20.02
C THR A 65 -2.05 -13.15 18.58
N ASN A 66 -3.31 -12.77 18.41
CA ASN A 66 -3.91 -12.46 17.12
C ASN A 66 -4.05 -10.95 16.99
N LEU A 67 -3.30 -10.34 16.07
CA LEU A 67 -3.49 -8.94 15.71
C LEU A 67 -4.48 -8.86 14.54
N GLN A 68 -5.59 -8.14 14.76
CA GLN A 68 -6.41 -7.65 13.65
C GLN A 68 -5.64 -6.54 12.94
N VAL A 69 -5.00 -6.88 11.83
CA VAL A 69 -4.34 -5.91 10.98
C VAL A 69 -5.42 -5.16 10.22
N GLN A 70 -5.54 -3.85 10.47
CA GLN A 70 -6.39 -3.00 9.66
C GLN A 70 -5.86 -3.01 8.23
N ARG A 71 -6.75 -3.20 7.26
CA ARG A 71 -6.39 -3.18 5.85
C ARG A 71 -6.18 -1.71 5.44
N GLU A 72 -4.97 -1.26 5.64
CA GLU A 72 -4.43 -0.01 5.12
C GLU A 72 -4.13 -0.18 3.61
N ASP A 73 -4.07 0.92 2.86
CA ASP A 73 -3.68 0.89 1.45
C ASP A 73 -2.27 0.27 1.30
N PRO A 74 -1.97 -0.53 0.26
CA PRO A 74 -0.61 -1.03 0.02
C PRO A 74 0.48 0.06 -0.03
N LEU A 75 0.11 1.30 -0.31
CA LEU A 75 0.98 2.49 -0.33
C LEU A 75 0.92 3.30 0.98
N PHE A 76 0.04 2.95 1.91
CA PHE A 76 -0.03 3.61 3.21
C PHE A 76 1.22 3.33 4.05
N ARG A 77 1.80 4.39 4.63
CA ARG A 77 2.92 4.29 5.56
C ARG A 77 2.60 5.16 6.77
N SER A 78 2.80 4.63 7.97
CA SER A 78 2.66 5.41 9.19
C SER A 78 3.78 6.45 9.32
N ASP A 79 3.52 7.55 10.03
CA ASP A 79 4.52 8.60 10.29
C ASP A 79 5.78 8.06 10.97
N GLU A 80 5.62 7.08 11.86
CA GLU A 80 6.74 6.39 12.51
C GLU A 80 7.60 5.64 11.49
N THR A 81 6.96 4.92 10.55
CA THR A 81 7.66 4.18 9.50
C THR A 81 8.42 5.13 8.56
N LEU A 82 7.79 6.23 8.16
CA LEU A 82 8.43 7.25 7.32
C LEU A 82 9.61 7.91 8.02
N THR A 83 9.46 8.22 9.32
CA THR A 83 10.51 8.81 10.14
C THR A 83 11.69 7.84 10.28
N LYS A 84 11.41 6.57 10.58
CA LYS A 84 12.43 5.52 10.70
C LYS A 84 13.17 5.31 9.39
N PHE A 85 12.44 5.15 8.29
CA PHE A 85 13.00 5.00 6.94
C PHE A 85 13.91 6.17 6.59
N THR A 86 13.46 7.41 6.82
CA THR A 86 14.25 8.61 6.49
C THR A 86 15.54 8.69 7.32
N LYS A 87 15.47 8.35 8.62
CA LYS A 87 16.65 8.31 9.49
C LYS A 87 17.66 7.25 9.06
N GLU A 88 17.19 6.04 8.77
CA GLU A 88 18.03 4.93 8.31
C GLU A 88 18.68 5.26 6.96
N TRP A 89 17.87 5.76 6.02
CA TRP A 89 18.35 6.20 4.71
C TRP A 89 19.43 7.28 4.83
N TYR A 90 19.18 8.31 5.64
CA TYR A 90 20.13 9.41 5.84
C TYR A 90 21.43 8.93 6.49
N SER A 91 21.31 8.07 7.50
CA SER A 91 22.46 7.47 8.19
C SER A 91 23.33 6.69 7.21
N LEU A 92 22.74 5.81 6.40
CA LEU A 92 23.48 5.06 5.38
C LEU A 92 24.07 5.97 4.30
N MET A 93 23.34 7.01 3.89
CA MET A 93 23.76 7.87 2.80
C MET A 93 24.93 8.79 3.16
N PHE A 94 25.06 9.22 4.41
CA PHE A 94 26.04 10.24 4.81
C PHE A 94 27.02 9.83 5.92
N SER A 95 26.89 8.63 6.50
CA SER A 95 27.87 8.11 7.46
C SER A 95 29.06 7.50 6.72
N TRP A 96 29.94 8.36 6.22
CA TRP A 96 31.18 7.94 5.57
C TRP A 96 32.33 7.98 6.57
N ASP A 97 32.83 6.81 6.95
CA ASP A 97 33.94 6.63 7.89
C ASP A 97 35.12 5.86 7.28
N GLY A 98 35.08 5.61 5.97
CA GLY A 98 36.10 4.86 5.24
C GLY A 98 36.10 3.36 5.51
N LYS A 99 35.09 2.82 6.21
CA LYS A 99 35.00 1.40 6.56
C LYS A 99 33.70 0.79 6.07
N ILE A 100 33.76 -0.49 5.73
CA ILE A 100 32.54 -1.24 5.38
C ILE A 100 31.82 -1.62 6.68
N PRO A 101 30.54 -1.28 6.84
CA PRO A 101 29.79 -1.53 8.08
C PRO A 101 29.79 -3.02 8.45
N GLY A 102 30.11 -3.32 9.71
CA GLY A 102 30.21 -4.69 10.22
C GLY A 102 31.55 -5.37 9.94
N THR A 103 32.51 -4.68 9.32
CA THR A 103 33.88 -5.20 9.09
C THR A 103 34.93 -4.17 9.49
N SER A 104 36.17 -4.62 9.68
CA SER A 104 37.34 -3.74 9.84
C SER A 104 38.02 -3.41 8.51
N ASN A 105 37.38 -3.74 7.38
CA ASN A 105 37.97 -3.55 6.06
C ASN A 105 37.73 -2.13 5.57
N LEU A 106 38.76 -1.55 4.96
CA LEU A 106 38.69 -0.27 4.27
C LEU A 106 37.66 -0.32 3.14
N ASP A 107 36.82 0.69 3.06
CA ASP A 107 35.88 0.87 1.96
C ASP A 107 36.63 1.34 0.71
N LYS A 108 36.70 0.47 -0.30
CA LYS A 108 37.33 0.79 -1.60
C LYS A 108 36.39 1.54 -2.55
N GLY A 109 35.15 1.79 -2.12
CA GLY A 109 34.11 2.42 -2.91
C GLY A 109 33.56 1.55 -4.03
N VAL A 110 32.35 1.87 -4.45
CA VAL A 110 31.66 1.27 -5.60
C VAL A 110 31.79 2.24 -6.78
N LYS A 111 32.22 1.74 -7.95
CA LYS A 111 32.33 2.54 -9.17
C LYS A 111 30.95 2.82 -9.75
N THR A 112 30.64 4.08 -10.00
CA THR A 112 29.47 4.48 -10.80
C THR A 112 29.80 4.48 -12.31
N ASN A 113 28.78 4.70 -13.15
CA ASN A 113 28.91 4.80 -14.61
C ASN A 113 29.96 5.83 -15.05
N ASN A 114 30.09 6.93 -14.30
CA ASN A 114 31.10 7.97 -14.54
C ASN A 114 32.51 7.60 -14.08
N LYS A 115 32.78 6.33 -13.75
CA LYS A 115 34.07 5.79 -13.24
C LYS A 115 34.56 6.40 -11.92
N LYS A 116 33.79 7.32 -11.33
CA LYS A 116 34.00 7.86 -9.99
C LYS A 116 33.53 6.84 -8.93
N GLN A 117 34.06 6.96 -7.73
CA GLN A 117 33.77 6.04 -6.63
C GLN A 117 32.78 6.68 -5.66
N VAL A 118 31.89 5.86 -5.12
CA VAL A 118 30.96 6.23 -4.06
C VAL A 118 31.18 5.27 -2.88
N PRO A 119 31.11 5.72 -1.62
CA PRO A 119 31.13 4.82 -0.46
C PRO A 119 30.09 3.70 -0.59
N ALA A 120 30.45 2.50 -0.17
CA ALA A 120 29.59 1.33 -0.23
C ALA A 120 28.28 1.56 0.55
N THR A 121 28.34 2.31 1.66
CA THR A 121 27.17 2.70 2.46
C THR A 121 26.19 3.58 1.67
N ALA A 122 26.68 4.60 0.97
CA ALA A 122 25.88 5.46 0.11
C ALA A 122 25.33 4.70 -1.11
N TRP A 123 26.10 3.76 -1.67
CA TRP A 123 25.61 2.88 -2.72
C TRP A 123 24.45 1.98 -2.22
N LEU A 124 24.56 1.40 -1.02
CA LEU A 124 23.47 0.62 -0.40
C LEU A 124 22.23 1.48 -0.13
N ALA A 125 22.41 2.71 0.37
CA ALA A 125 21.30 3.65 0.58
C ALA A 125 20.55 3.98 -0.72
N SER A 126 21.25 3.97 -1.86
CA SER A 126 20.64 4.21 -3.17
C SER A 126 19.68 3.10 -3.59
N LEU A 127 19.83 1.87 -3.08
CA LEU A 127 18.93 0.74 -3.35
C LEU A 127 17.54 0.94 -2.73
N MET A 128 17.42 1.86 -1.76
CA MET A 128 16.13 2.25 -1.18
C MET A 128 15.34 3.22 -2.06
N MET A 129 15.92 3.67 -3.17
CA MET A 129 15.30 4.61 -4.12
C MET A 129 14.88 3.91 -5.42
N THR A 130 14.14 4.64 -6.26
CA THR A 130 13.87 4.16 -7.63
C THR A 130 15.17 4.11 -8.45
N PRO A 131 15.39 3.06 -9.27
CA PRO A 131 16.69 2.85 -9.94
C PRO A 131 17.18 4.02 -10.79
N LYS A 132 16.29 4.69 -11.52
CA LYS A 132 16.63 5.85 -12.35
C LYS A 132 17.07 7.05 -11.52
N PHE A 133 16.41 7.29 -10.39
CA PHE A 133 16.75 8.38 -9.48
C PHE A 133 18.06 8.09 -8.76
N ALA A 134 18.23 6.85 -8.27
CA ALA A 134 19.45 6.38 -7.62
C ALA A 134 20.70 6.63 -8.49
N GLN A 135 20.66 6.26 -9.77
CA GLN A 135 21.78 6.45 -10.69
C GLN A 135 22.15 7.93 -10.86
N GLY A 136 21.17 8.79 -11.15
CA GLY A 136 21.43 10.22 -11.30
C GLY A 136 21.89 10.90 -10.00
N TYR A 137 21.35 10.47 -8.86
CA TYR A 137 21.76 10.97 -7.55
C TYR A 137 23.20 10.56 -7.22
N LEU A 138 23.56 9.29 -7.41
CA LEU A 138 24.92 8.80 -7.17
C LEU A 138 25.93 9.54 -8.05
N ASP A 139 25.61 9.75 -9.32
CA ASP A 139 26.49 10.50 -10.23
C ASP A 139 26.76 11.92 -9.73
N LYS A 140 25.74 12.60 -9.19
CA LYS A 140 25.91 13.91 -8.57
C LYS A 140 26.60 13.87 -7.21
N LEU A 141 26.35 12.84 -6.41
CA LEU A 141 26.97 12.66 -5.12
C LEU A 141 28.50 12.57 -5.24
N THR A 142 29.01 11.96 -6.31
CA THR A 142 30.46 11.87 -6.57
C THR A 142 31.16 13.21 -6.74
N GLU A 143 30.44 14.31 -6.99
CA GLU A 143 31.01 15.66 -7.05
C GLU A 143 31.30 16.22 -5.65
N PHE A 144 30.67 15.68 -4.60
CA PHE A 144 30.74 16.18 -3.22
C PHE A 144 31.53 15.27 -2.26
N ILE A 145 31.87 14.06 -2.68
CA ILE A 145 32.62 13.11 -1.85
C ILE A 145 34.11 13.47 -1.89
N PRO A 146 34.72 13.85 -0.75
CA PRO A 146 36.15 14.12 -0.70
C PRO A 146 36.95 12.81 -0.80
N GLU A 147 38.08 12.84 -1.52
CA GLU A 147 38.93 11.65 -1.74
C GLU A 147 39.45 11.02 -0.43
N GLY A 148 39.58 11.82 0.64
CA GLY A 148 40.01 11.39 1.97
C GLY A 148 39.05 10.42 2.68
N VAL A 149 37.81 10.27 2.20
CA VAL A 149 36.85 9.27 2.73
C VAL A 149 37.38 7.85 2.55
N PHE A 150 38.06 7.57 1.43
CA PHE A 150 38.54 6.22 1.11
C PHE A 150 39.91 5.91 1.72
N GLN A 151 40.54 6.89 2.39
CA GLN A 151 41.90 6.80 2.92
C GLN A 151 41.97 6.77 4.45
N GLU A 152 40.82 6.60 5.13
CA GLU A 152 40.71 6.62 6.60
C GLU A 152 41.09 7.96 7.27
N GLU A 153 41.35 9.01 6.49
CA GLU A 153 41.89 10.27 7.03
C GLU A 153 40.84 11.11 7.77
N LEU A 154 39.54 10.97 7.47
CA LEU A 154 38.48 11.73 8.15
C LEU A 154 37.14 10.97 8.22
N PRO A 155 36.58 10.70 9.42
CA PRO A 155 35.17 10.35 9.55
C PRO A 155 34.31 11.58 9.25
N VAL A 156 33.59 11.58 8.12
CA VAL A 156 32.77 12.70 7.62
C VAL A 156 31.53 12.98 8.50
N VAL A 157 31.29 12.14 9.51
CA VAL A 157 30.30 12.40 10.58
C VAL A 157 30.52 13.78 11.25
N GLN A 158 31.72 14.35 11.19
CA GLN A 158 31.98 15.71 11.69
C GLN A 158 31.50 16.85 10.77
N LEU A 159 31.37 16.68 9.45
CA LEU A 159 31.07 17.81 8.55
C LEU A 159 29.63 18.31 8.70
N PHE A 160 28.66 17.40 8.88
CA PHE A 160 27.25 17.75 9.12
C PHE A 160 27.00 18.25 10.55
N ALA A 161 27.72 17.73 11.54
CA ALA A 161 27.68 18.24 12.91
C ALA A 161 28.19 19.69 12.96
N ILE A 162 29.26 20.02 12.22
CA ILE A 162 29.76 21.39 12.07
C ILE A 162 28.71 22.27 11.37
N PHE A 163 28.09 21.82 10.27
CA PHE A 163 27.06 22.60 9.57
C PHE A 163 25.82 22.87 10.45
N HIS A 164 25.34 21.87 11.20
CA HIS A 164 24.19 22.03 12.07
C HIS A 164 24.52 22.90 13.31
N HIS A 165 25.75 22.83 13.80
CA HIS A 165 26.24 23.68 14.90
C HIS A 165 26.41 25.15 14.44
N GLN A 166 26.98 25.39 13.26
CA GLN A 166 27.11 26.73 12.65
C GLN A 166 25.74 27.38 12.42
N LYS A 167 24.78 26.63 11.86
CA LYS A 167 23.40 27.11 11.64
C LYS A 167 22.70 27.53 12.95
N LYS A 168 22.98 26.83 14.06
CA LYS A 168 22.43 27.19 15.37
C LYS A 168 23.02 28.50 15.89
N LEU A 169 24.32 28.70 15.74
CA LEU A 169 25.02 29.92 16.13
C LEU A 169 24.61 31.14 15.27
N GLU A 170 24.35 30.95 13.98
CA GLU A 170 23.90 32.04 13.09
C GLU A 170 22.45 32.47 13.33
N MET A 171 21.55 31.53 13.70
CA MET A 171 20.18 31.86 14.10
C MET A 171 20.10 32.56 15.46
N GLU A 172 21.02 32.26 16.38
CA GLU A 172 21.16 32.99 17.66
C GLU A 172 21.84 34.36 17.48
N SER A 173 22.59 34.56 16.39
CA SER A 173 23.29 35.82 16.06
C SER A 173 22.46 36.81 15.21
N GLY A 174 21.28 36.40 14.73
CA GLY A 174 20.34 37.27 14.00
C GLY A 174 20.82 37.72 12.60
N LYS A 175 21.80 37.02 12.00
CA LYS A 175 22.40 37.42 10.72
C LYS A 175 21.71 36.68 9.56
N SER A 176 20.98 37.40 8.71
CA SER A 176 20.33 36.84 7.52
C SER A 176 21.33 36.57 6.39
N MET A 177 21.27 35.39 5.76
CA MET A 177 22.10 35.08 4.58
C MET A 177 21.71 35.91 3.35
N PRO A 178 22.69 36.30 2.50
CA PRO A 178 22.42 36.64 1.10
C PRO A 178 22.10 35.37 0.30
N LEU A 179 21.06 35.46 -0.55
CA LEU A 179 20.58 34.39 -1.42
C LEU A 179 21.71 33.78 -2.28
N PRO A 180 21.74 32.45 -2.48
CA PRO A 180 22.70 31.84 -3.39
C PRO A 180 22.40 32.24 -4.84
N ILE A 181 23.34 33.00 -5.40
CA ILE A 181 23.83 33.06 -6.79
C ILE A 181 22.81 32.63 -7.87
N LYS A 182 22.39 33.61 -8.69
CA LYS A 182 21.68 33.36 -9.95
C LYS A 182 22.54 32.47 -10.85
N LEU A 183 22.01 31.31 -11.21
CA LEU A 183 22.51 30.49 -12.32
C LEU A 183 22.28 31.27 -13.63
N GLY A 184 23.37 31.61 -14.30
CA GLY A 184 23.39 32.04 -15.70
C GLY A 184 23.83 30.90 -16.60
#